data_AF-A0A157RYX7-F1
#
_entry.id   AF-A0A157RYX7-F1
#
_cell.length_a   1.000
_cell.length_b   1.000
_cell.length_c   1.000
_cell.angle_alpha   90.00
_cell.angle_beta   90.00
_cell.angle_gamma   90.00
#
_symmetry.space_group_name_H-M   'P 1'
#
loop_
_entity.id
_entity.type
_entity.pdbx_description
1 polymer ?
#
loop_
_entity_poly.entity_id
_entity_poly.type
_entity_poly.pdbx_seq_one_letter_code
_entity_poly.pdbx_strand_id
1 'polypeptide(L)'
;MNWFIYRTAPLDAGWDFLLTVAEAMALSDQALETGLLRDDWRAAFVSAQEAAERAGWEGDFRAEPHILMLPQPATGALTPGFVWKQDNAGACFVASPMPLPWLGDPLPTL
;
A
#
# COMPACT_ATOMS: atom_id res chain seq x y z
N MET A 1 -0.57 -9.12 -8.53
CA MET A 1 0.68 -9.11 -7.72
C MET A 1 0.48 -10.02 -6.53
N ASN A 2 1.56 -10.61 -5.97
CA ASN A 2 1.47 -11.24 -4.67
C ASN A 2 1.82 -10.20 -3.60
N TRP A 3 0.89 -9.92 -2.68
CA TRP A 3 1.06 -8.90 -1.66
C TRP A 3 1.47 -9.53 -0.33
N PHE A 4 2.49 -8.96 0.29
CA PHE A 4 2.82 -9.20 1.69
C PHE A 4 2.03 -8.21 2.54
N ILE A 5 1.05 -8.72 3.28
CA ILE A 5 0.19 -7.90 4.14
C ILE A 5 0.73 -7.93 5.56
N TYR A 6 0.86 -6.78 6.19
CA TYR A 6 1.25 -6.66 7.59
C TYR A 6 0.20 -5.87 8.35
N ARG A 7 0.00 -6.23 9.62
CA ARG A 7 -0.73 -5.41 10.58
C ARG A 7 0.23 -4.91 11.63
N THR A 8 0.21 -3.60 11.85
CA THR A 8 1.09 -2.89 12.77
C THR A 8 0.27 -2.18 13.85
N ALA A 9 0.96 -1.75 14.91
CA ALA A 9 0.38 -0.83 15.88
C ALA A 9 -0.05 0.47 15.17
N PRO A 10 -0.99 1.24 15.77
CA PRO A 10 -1.42 2.51 15.19
C PRO A 10 -0.25 3.44 14.86
N LEU A 11 -0.24 3.97 13.63
CA LEU A 11 0.65 5.05 13.22
C LEU A 11 -0.10 6.38 13.34
N ASP A 12 0.40 7.29 14.17
CA ASP A 12 -0.26 8.56 14.50
C ASP A 12 0.43 9.80 13.91
N ALA A 13 1.62 9.64 13.30
CA ALA A 13 2.40 10.75 12.75
C ALA A 13 3.11 10.35 11.45
N GLY A 14 3.51 11.34 10.66
CA GLY A 14 4.34 11.17 9.46
C GLY A 14 3.57 10.91 8.16
N TRP A 15 2.23 10.86 8.21
CA TRP A 15 1.36 10.66 7.04
C TRP A 15 1.52 11.77 5.98
N ASP A 16 1.72 13.01 6.40
CA ASP A 16 1.88 14.18 5.52
C ASP A 16 3.13 14.11 4.60
N PHE A 17 4.05 13.18 4.85
CA PHE A 17 5.22 12.94 3.99
C PHE A 17 4.95 11.91 2.89
N LEU A 18 3.77 11.29 2.89
CA LEU A 18 3.36 10.32 1.89
C LEU A 18 2.27 10.95 1.03
N LEU A 19 2.28 10.62 -0.27
CA LEU A 19 1.15 10.95 -1.12
C LEU A 19 -0.02 10.02 -0.79
N THR A 20 -1.23 10.56 -0.81
CA THR A 20 -2.41 9.71 -0.81
C THR A 20 -2.47 8.92 -2.13
N VAL A 21 -3.18 7.79 -2.13
CA VAL A 21 -3.39 7.00 -3.36
C VAL A 21 -4.04 7.85 -4.44
N ALA A 22 -4.97 8.74 -4.08
CA ALA A 22 -5.64 9.64 -5.01
C ALA A 22 -4.66 10.65 -5.63
N GLU A 23 -3.80 11.26 -4.81
CA GLU A 23 -2.75 12.18 -5.27
C GLU A 23 -1.75 11.49 -6.19
N ALA A 24 -1.28 10.29 -5.82
CA ALA A 24 -0.36 9.50 -6.63
C ALA A 24 -0.96 9.16 -8.02
N MET A 25 -2.23 8.77 -8.06
CA MET A 25 -2.93 8.52 -9.33
C MET A 25 -3.06 9.78 -10.19
N ALA A 26 -3.36 10.93 -9.57
CA ALA A 26 -3.43 12.21 -10.27
C ALA A 26 -2.09 12.63 -10.88
N LEU A 27 -0.97 12.35 -10.20
CA LEU A 27 0.37 12.58 -10.74
C LEU A 27 0.71 11.60 -11.88
N SER A 28 0.28 10.33 -11.79
CA SER A 28 0.55 9.34 -12.83
C SER A 28 -0.08 9.69 -14.19
N ASP A 29 -1.24 10.36 -14.21
CA ASP A 29 -1.84 10.86 -15.45
C ASP A 29 -1.00 11.90 -16.17
N GLN A 30 -0.20 12.65 -15.41
CA GLN A 30 0.61 13.75 -15.94
C GLN A 30 1.98 13.25 -16.40
N ALA A 31 2.41 12.08 -15.92
CA ALA A 31 3.70 11.48 -16.19
C ALA A 31 3.63 10.45 -17.34
N LEU A 32 3.69 10.94 -18.59
CA LEU A 32 3.69 10.11 -19.80
C LEU A 32 4.87 9.12 -19.93
N GLU A 33 5.93 9.27 -19.12
CA GLU A 33 7.18 8.51 -19.25
C GLU A 33 7.46 7.52 -18.10
N THR A 34 6.63 7.49 -17.06
CA THR A 34 6.81 6.54 -15.95
C THR A 34 6.02 5.29 -16.26
N GLY A 35 6.69 4.16 -16.50
CA GLY A 35 6.10 2.88 -16.94
C GLY A 35 5.10 2.18 -15.99
N LEU A 36 4.30 2.93 -15.23
CA LEU A 36 3.14 2.49 -14.47
C LEU A 36 1.98 3.44 -14.82
N LEU A 37 1.06 2.97 -15.67
CA LEU A 37 -0.10 3.75 -16.10
C LEU A 37 -1.13 3.85 -14.95
N ARG A 38 -2.00 4.87 -14.93
CA ARG A 38 -3.04 5.04 -13.90
C ARG A 38 -3.86 3.77 -13.66
N ASP A 39 -4.22 3.06 -14.73
CA ASP A 39 -4.99 1.83 -14.62
C ASP A 39 -4.22 0.72 -13.89
N ASP A 40 -2.89 0.67 -14.04
CA ASP A 40 -2.03 -0.25 -13.29
C ASP A 40 -2.02 0.10 -11.80
N TRP A 41 -1.99 1.39 -11.45
CA TRP A 41 -2.07 1.85 -10.06
C TRP A 41 -3.40 1.48 -9.40
N ARG A 42 -4.51 1.69 -10.10
CA ARG A 42 -5.85 1.36 -9.60
C ARG A 42 -6.01 -0.14 -9.43
N ALA A 43 -5.60 -0.93 -10.41
CA ALA A 43 -5.65 -2.39 -10.33
C ALA A 43 -4.75 -2.93 -9.21
N ALA A 44 -3.55 -2.35 -9.03
CA ALA A 44 -2.65 -2.70 -7.94
C ALA A 44 -3.28 -2.40 -6.57
N PHE A 45 -3.89 -1.24 -6.40
CA PHE A 45 -4.52 -0.86 -5.14
C PHE A 45 -5.71 -1.76 -4.79
N VAL A 46 -6.60 -2.03 -5.76
CA VAL A 46 -7.71 -2.98 -5.58
C VAL A 46 -7.19 -4.37 -5.20
N SER A 47 -6.16 -4.86 -5.91
CA SER A 47 -5.54 -6.16 -5.59
C SER A 47 -4.92 -6.19 -4.19
N ALA A 48 -4.38 -5.08 -3.70
CA ALA A 48 -3.83 -4.96 -2.35
C ALA A 48 -4.93 -4.97 -1.28
N GLN A 49 -6.05 -4.30 -1.56
CA GLN A 49 -7.25 -4.31 -0.71
C GLN A 49 -7.81 -5.73 -0.57
N GLU A 50 -8.00 -6.45 -1.68
CA GLU A 50 -8.47 -7.85 -1.66
C GLU A 50 -7.53 -8.78 -0.87
N ALA A 51 -6.21 -8.58 -0.98
CA ALA A 51 -5.24 -9.34 -0.20
C ALA A 51 -5.33 -9.01 1.30
N ALA A 52 -5.56 -7.74 1.65
CA ALA A 52 -5.72 -7.33 3.03
C ALA A 52 -7.05 -7.80 3.64
N GLU A 53 -8.14 -7.81 2.88
CA GLU A 53 -9.43 -8.38 3.32
C GLU A 53 -9.27 -9.86 3.71
N ARG A 54 -8.58 -10.64 2.86
CA ARG A 54 -8.24 -12.05 3.16
C ARG A 54 -7.30 -12.23 4.35
N ALA A 55 -6.61 -11.16 4.75
CA ALA A 55 -5.74 -11.09 5.92
C ALA A 55 -6.42 -10.45 7.15
N GLY A 56 -7.72 -10.14 7.08
CA GLY A 56 -8.51 -9.64 8.20
C GLY A 56 -8.68 -8.12 8.28
N TRP A 57 -8.41 -7.37 7.21
CA TRP A 57 -8.89 -5.99 7.09
C TRP A 57 -10.40 -5.96 6.83
N GLU A 58 -11.12 -5.05 7.47
CA GLU A 58 -12.59 -5.03 7.47
C GLU A 58 -13.21 -4.13 6.39
N GLY A 59 -12.39 -3.55 5.50
CA GLY A 59 -12.87 -2.76 4.36
C GLY A 59 -13.01 -1.26 4.63
N ASP A 60 -12.55 -0.77 5.79
CA ASP A 60 -12.70 0.61 6.23
C ASP A 60 -11.36 1.37 6.32
N PHE A 61 -11.47 2.68 6.13
CA PHE A 61 -10.36 3.63 6.24
C PHE A 61 -10.73 4.76 7.20
N ARG A 62 -9.86 5.03 8.18
CA ARG A 62 -10.00 6.19 9.07
C ARG A 62 -9.65 7.50 8.38
N ALA A 63 -8.72 7.44 7.43
CA ALA A 63 -8.24 8.54 6.59
C ALA A 63 -7.84 7.98 5.24
N GLU A 64 -7.55 8.83 4.25
CA GLU A 64 -7.15 8.34 2.92
C GLU A 64 -5.96 7.36 3.00
N PRO A 65 -5.96 6.28 2.20
CA PRO A 65 -4.82 5.39 2.08
C PRO A 65 -3.66 6.11 1.37
N HIS A 66 -2.44 5.74 1.72
CA HIS A 66 -1.21 6.36 1.20
C HIS A 66 -0.33 5.35 0.47
N ILE A 67 0.54 5.86 -0.41
CA ILE A 67 1.50 5.05 -1.15
C ILE A 67 2.86 4.98 -0.44
N LEU A 68 3.53 3.84 -0.58
CA LEU A 68 4.92 3.63 -0.18
C LEU A 68 5.74 3.30 -1.43
N MET A 69 6.75 4.09 -1.76
CA MET A 69 7.64 3.76 -2.88
C MET A 69 8.82 2.94 -2.37
N LEU A 70 8.86 1.66 -2.76
CA LEU A 70 9.90 0.73 -2.32
C LEU A 70 10.90 0.48 -3.44
N PRO A 71 12.21 0.50 -3.15
CA PRO A 71 13.22 0.11 -4.13
C PRO A 71 13.07 -1.39 -4.45
N GLN A 72 13.05 -1.74 -5.73
CA GLN A 72 13.09 -3.11 -6.22
C GLN A 72 14.49 -3.40 -6.81
N PRO A 73 15.42 -4.00 -6.03
CA PRO A 73 16.80 -4.16 -6.46
C PRO A 73 16.96 -5.00 -7.74
N ALA A 74 16.06 -5.95 -7.97
CA ALA A 74 16.12 -6.83 -9.14
C ALA A 74 15.87 -6.09 -10.47
N THR A 75 15.09 -5.01 -10.45
CA THR A 75 14.73 -4.23 -11.64
C THR A 75 15.37 -2.85 -11.68
N GLY A 76 15.94 -2.38 -10.57
CA GLY A 76 16.47 -1.03 -10.44
C GLY A 76 15.40 0.07 -10.45
N ALA A 77 14.13 -0.30 -10.21
CA ALA A 77 13.00 0.62 -10.23
C ALA A 77 12.39 0.78 -8.83
N LEU A 78 11.54 1.80 -8.67
CA LEU A 78 10.64 1.89 -7.52
C LEU A 78 9.35 1.13 -7.84
N THR A 79 8.83 0.39 -6.86
CA THR A 79 7.53 -0.30 -6.95
C THR A 79 6.62 0.19 -5.83
N PRO A 80 5.34 0.49 -6.11
CA PRO A 80 4.43 0.94 -5.09
C PRO A 80 4.00 -0.19 -4.15
N GLY A 81 3.99 0.12 -2.86
CA GLY A 81 3.17 -0.49 -1.83
C GLY A 81 2.15 0.51 -1.30
N PHE A 82 1.33 0.07 -0.35
CA PHE A 82 0.24 0.85 0.20
C PHE A 82 0.22 0.75 1.73
N VAL A 83 -0.22 1.81 2.39
CA VAL A 83 -0.40 1.85 3.83
C VAL A 83 -1.68 2.60 4.18
N TRP A 84 -2.45 2.08 5.12
CA TRP A 84 -3.65 2.73 5.59
C TRP A 84 -3.96 2.41 7.05
N LYS A 85 -4.80 3.26 7.64
CA LYS A 85 -5.28 3.11 9.01
C LYS A 85 -6.74 2.69 8.98
N GLN A 86 -7.05 1.58 9.66
CA GLN A 86 -8.40 1.12 9.89
C GLN A 86 -9.09 2.01 10.95
N ASP A 87 -10.41 2.21 10.86
CA ASP A 87 -11.15 2.99 11.86
C ASP A 87 -11.27 2.21 13.17
N ASN A 88 -11.58 0.92 13.07
CA ASN A 88 -11.72 0.02 14.22
C ASN A 88 -10.36 -0.22 14.92
N ALA A 89 -10.23 0.31 16.13
CA ALA A 89 -9.05 0.22 17.01
C ALA A 89 -7.74 0.83 16.44
N GLY A 90 -7.81 1.57 15.32
CA GLY A 90 -6.69 2.32 14.76
C GLY A 90 -5.54 1.48 14.20
N ALA A 91 -5.74 0.18 13.97
CA ALA A 91 -4.72 -0.69 13.41
C ALA A 91 -4.28 -0.20 12.02
N CYS A 92 -2.98 -0.34 11.72
CA CYS A 92 -2.44 0.06 10.43
C CYS A 92 -2.10 -1.19 9.60
N PHE A 93 -2.59 -1.20 8.36
CA PHE A 93 -2.27 -2.23 7.38
C PHE A 93 -1.21 -1.70 6.41
N VAL A 94 -0.25 -2.55 6.09
CA VAL A 94 0.78 -2.29 5.07
C VAL A 94 0.70 -3.41 4.04
N ALA A 95 0.50 -3.05 2.78
CA ALA A 95 0.56 -3.97 1.65
C ALA A 95 1.82 -3.69 0.84
N SER A 96 2.73 -4.65 0.82
CA SER A 96 4.03 -4.53 0.14
C SER A 96 4.17 -5.56 -0.98
N PRO A 97 4.74 -5.20 -2.15
CA PRO A 97 5.08 -6.16 -3.20
C PRO A 97 6.29 -7.04 -2.85
N MET A 98 6.97 -6.76 -1.73
CA MET A 98 8.15 -7.50 -1.27
C MET A 98 8.16 -7.68 0.26
N PRO A 99 8.90 -8.65 0.81
CA PRO A 99 9.01 -8.82 2.25
C PRO A 99 9.58 -7.58 2.94
N LEU A 100 9.04 -7.23 4.12
CA LEU A 100 9.49 -6.14 4.99
C LEU A 100 9.83 -6.72 6.37
N PRO A 101 11.01 -7.33 6.57
CA PRO A 101 11.30 -8.15 7.75
C PRO A 101 11.21 -7.40 9.09
N TRP A 102 11.37 -6.08 9.08
CA TRP A 102 11.25 -5.25 10.28
C TRP A 102 9.81 -5.11 10.79
N LEU A 103 8.81 -5.49 9.98
CA LEU A 103 7.40 -5.60 10.37
C LEU A 103 7.02 -6.99 10.90
N GLY A 104 7.97 -7.93 10.97
CA GLY A 104 7.71 -9.32 11.33
C GLY A 104 7.23 -10.15 10.13
N ASP A 105 6.49 -11.22 10.43
CA ASP A 105 5.95 -12.11 9.40
C ASP A 105 4.69 -11.50 8.76
N PRO A 106 4.51 -11.62 7.43
CA PRO A 106 3.28 -11.25 6.77
C PRO A 106 2.10 -12.06 7.32
N LEU A 107 0.93 -11.43 7.39
CA LEU A 107 -0.31 -12.09 7.73
C LEU A 107 -0.65 -13.16 6.69
N PRO A 108 -1.21 -14.30 7.12
CA PRO A 108 -1.71 -15.30 6.19
C PRO A 108 -2.87 -14.70 5.39
N THR A 109 -2.76 -14.70 4.07
CA THR A 109 -3.87 -14.41 3.18
C THR A 109 -4.61 -15.72 2.92
N LEU A 110 -5.78 -15.90 3.54
CA LEU A 110 -6.59 -17.11 3.36
C LEU A 110 -7.10 -17.25 1.92
#